data_AF-A0A8J7CNP5-F1
#
_entry.id   AF-A0A8J7CNP5-F1
#
_cell.length_a   1.000
_cell.length_b   1.000
_cell.length_c   1.000
_cell.angle_alpha   90.00
_cell.angle_beta   90.00
_cell.angle_gamma   90.00
#
_symmetry.space_group_name_H-M   'P 1'
#
loop_
_entity.id
_entity.type
_entity.pdbx_description
1 polymer ?
#
loop_
_entity_poly.entity_id
_entity_poly.type
_entity_poly.pdbx_seq_one_letter_code
_entity_poly.pdbx_strand_id
1 'polypeptide(L)'
;MNVVIWVQYDTVATKDKAKGKSLLGSAFAALDKPKGSANIVGVVESVPMPINKLDTIDKRELVNVDHDLVLVTGHDVDLAPILKEAEELGLDTDKFVLDRTVLIPGFTLEKYKELRHSDLSILSMGWWAGIAYHKLGLPELSPTIGMYTSEEHFMNFLPEARWHLQKDLHFERTEYNHDLGINYPIFWLDGTQWAMNGFTNDADALETWNERKDKINWSNVLVTMHTASPAVLERFNCLPYAKKACFVPFETELESGFYVDPQLCGGNLLQAAEGIATGAVQAYDVWDLLLYGKKTPIK
;
A
#
# COMPACT_ATOMS: atom_id res chain seq x y z
N MET A 1 14.61 -10.19 -19.16
CA MET A 1 14.08 -8.89 -18.73
C MET A 1 15.24 -7.98 -18.38
N ASN A 2 15.41 -6.89 -19.13
CA ASN A 2 16.43 -5.88 -18.89
C ASN A 2 15.95 -4.92 -17.78
N VAL A 3 16.72 -4.81 -16.69
CA VAL A 3 16.38 -4.03 -15.51
C VAL A 3 17.39 -2.91 -15.33
N VAL A 4 16.90 -1.69 -15.19
CA VAL A 4 17.69 -0.56 -14.71
C VAL A 4 17.38 -0.36 -13.24
N ILE A 5 18.41 -0.08 -12.43
CA ILE A 5 18.23 0.25 -11.02
C ILE A 5 18.27 1.77 -10.89
N TRP A 6 17.22 2.36 -10.31
CA TRP A 6 17.20 3.78 -9.96
C TRP A 6 17.36 3.92 -8.44
N VAL A 7 18.51 4.41 -8.00
CA VAL A 7 18.81 4.59 -6.58
C VAL A 7 18.35 5.97 -6.13
N GLN A 8 17.36 6.00 -5.24
CA GLN A 8 16.90 7.22 -4.59
C GLN A 8 17.58 7.37 -3.22
N TYR A 9 18.30 8.48 -3.04
CA TYR A 9 18.85 8.85 -1.76
C TYR A 9 17.87 9.73 -0.98
N ASP A 10 17.74 9.43 0.30
CA ASP A 10 16.97 10.23 1.24
C ASP A 10 17.72 11.54 1.50
N THR A 11 17.21 12.67 1.03
CA THR A 11 17.86 13.98 1.17
C THR A 11 17.85 14.47 2.63
N VAL A 12 17.09 13.82 3.52
CA VAL A 12 16.93 14.19 4.93
C VAL A 12 17.68 13.24 5.89
N ALA A 13 18.16 12.10 5.40
CA ALA A 13 18.93 11.17 6.22
C ALA A 13 20.39 11.65 6.38
N THR A 14 20.69 12.24 7.53
CA THR A 14 22.06 12.18 8.07
C THR A 14 22.51 10.72 8.10
N LYS A 15 23.82 10.47 7.91
CA LYS A 15 24.47 9.14 7.79
C LYS A 15 24.03 8.09 8.83
N ASP A 16 23.39 8.48 9.93
CA ASP A 16 22.89 7.61 10.99
C ASP A 16 21.50 6.98 10.76
N LYS A 17 20.67 7.51 9.84
CA LYS A 17 19.34 6.94 9.50
C LYS A 17 19.36 5.94 8.33
N ALA A 18 20.49 5.80 7.62
CA ALA A 18 20.70 4.79 6.58
C ALA A 18 20.89 3.36 7.16
N LYS A 19 20.18 3.02 8.23
CA LYS A 19 20.20 1.69 8.87
C LYS A 19 19.17 0.72 8.29
N GLY A 20 18.35 1.16 7.33
CA GLY A 20 17.52 0.24 6.56
C GLY A 20 18.38 -0.66 5.68
N LYS A 21 18.21 -1.98 5.80
CA LYS A 21 18.81 -2.93 4.85
C LYS A 21 18.20 -2.66 3.47
N SER A 22 19.04 -2.37 2.47
CA SER A 22 18.61 -2.30 1.08
C SER A 22 17.87 -3.59 0.69
N LEU A 23 16.70 -3.46 0.06
CA LEU A 23 15.91 -4.59 -0.44
C LEU A 23 16.38 -5.04 -1.83
N LEU A 24 17.31 -4.31 -2.45
CA LEU A 24 17.74 -4.49 -3.83
C LEU A 24 18.16 -5.93 -4.14
N GLY A 25 18.95 -6.56 -3.26
CA GLY A 25 19.39 -7.95 -3.47
C GLY A 25 18.23 -8.95 -3.49
N SER A 26 17.27 -8.80 -2.58
CA SER A 26 16.07 -9.64 -2.54
C SER A 26 15.15 -9.37 -3.72
N ALA A 27 14.98 -8.10 -4.08
CA ALA A 27 14.14 -7.66 -5.19
C ALA A 27 14.68 -8.21 -6.52
N PHE A 28 15.99 -8.09 -6.75
CA PHE A 28 16.62 -8.68 -7.93
C PHE A 28 16.49 -10.20 -7.94
N ALA A 29 16.69 -10.87 -6.81
CA ALA A 29 16.51 -12.33 -6.71
C ALA A 29 15.05 -12.78 -6.94
N ALA A 30 14.07 -11.91 -6.71
CA ALA A 30 12.67 -12.19 -7.04
C ALA A 30 12.41 -12.06 -8.55
N LEU A 31 12.97 -11.02 -9.20
CA LEU A 31 12.87 -10.80 -10.64
C LEU A 31 13.66 -11.83 -11.47
N ASP A 32 14.77 -12.34 -10.92
CA ASP A 32 15.62 -13.36 -11.55
C ASP A 32 15.05 -14.79 -11.35
N LYS A 33 13.73 -14.95 -11.31
CA LYS A 33 13.05 -16.27 -11.26
C LYS A 33 12.24 -16.50 -12.55
N PRO A 34 12.55 -17.55 -13.33
CA PRO A 34 13.66 -18.50 -13.17
C PRO A 34 15.03 -17.84 -13.39
N LYS A 35 16.09 -18.37 -12.75
CA LYS A 35 17.45 -17.81 -12.81
C LYS A 35 17.89 -17.49 -14.24
N GLY A 36 18.39 -16.27 -14.45
CA GLY A 36 18.72 -15.70 -15.75
C GLY A 36 17.57 -14.97 -16.43
N SER A 37 16.40 -14.85 -15.80
CA SER A 37 15.25 -14.10 -16.33
C SER A 37 15.44 -12.59 -16.22
N ALA A 38 16.28 -12.10 -15.29
CA ALA A 38 16.57 -10.68 -15.11
C ALA A 38 18.05 -10.38 -15.37
N ASN A 39 18.30 -9.31 -16.13
CA ASN A 39 19.63 -8.81 -16.44
C ASN A 39 19.71 -7.34 -16.04
N ILE A 40 20.66 -6.97 -15.17
CA ILE A 40 20.87 -5.56 -14.82
C ILE A 40 21.67 -4.92 -15.94
N VAL A 41 21.08 -3.93 -16.62
CA VAL A 41 21.72 -3.24 -17.75
C VAL A 41 22.39 -1.92 -17.36
N GLY A 42 22.13 -1.44 -16.14
CA GLY A 42 22.88 -0.33 -15.55
C GLY A 42 22.19 0.25 -14.31
N VAL A 43 22.85 1.25 -13.73
CA VAL A 43 22.36 1.92 -12.53
C VAL A 43 22.30 3.43 -12.77
N VAL A 44 21.16 4.01 -12.46
CA VAL A 44 20.97 5.46 -12.40
C VAL A 44 21.16 5.88 -10.94
N GLU A 45 22.28 6.53 -10.66
CA GLU A 45 22.63 7.00 -9.31
C GLU A 45 22.63 8.53 -9.23
N SER A 46 22.28 9.06 -8.05
CA SER A 46 22.53 10.48 -7.71
C SER A 46 23.95 10.71 -7.18
N VAL A 47 24.65 9.66 -6.75
CA VAL A 47 26.01 9.69 -6.18
C VAL A 47 26.68 8.35 -6.50
N PRO A 48 27.93 8.33 -7.03
CA PRO A 48 28.61 7.10 -7.42
C PRO A 48 28.86 6.20 -6.21
N MET A 49 28.09 5.12 -6.07
CA MET A 49 28.45 4.01 -5.22
C MET A 49 28.94 2.85 -6.11
N PRO A 50 30.06 2.22 -5.77
CA PRO A 50 30.54 1.07 -6.50
C PRO A 50 29.68 -0.14 -6.13
N ILE A 51 28.47 -0.24 -6.70
CA ILE A 51 27.81 -1.52 -6.86
C ILE A 51 28.62 -2.26 -7.93
N ASN A 52 29.69 -2.91 -7.47
CA ASN A 52 30.71 -3.65 -8.22
C ASN A 52 30.34 -3.97 -9.68
N LYS A 53 31.03 -3.32 -10.63
CA LYS A 53 31.06 -3.62 -12.07
C LYS A 53 29.81 -3.32 -12.91
N LEU A 54 28.84 -2.55 -12.41
CA LEU A 54 27.71 -2.09 -13.22
C LEU A 54 27.97 -0.71 -13.82
N ASP A 55 27.56 -0.51 -15.07
CA ASP A 55 27.71 0.78 -15.75
C ASP A 55 26.72 1.80 -15.17
N THR A 56 27.23 2.97 -14.80
CA THR A 56 26.40 4.10 -14.38
C THR A 56 25.80 4.78 -15.60
N ILE A 57 24.48 5.00 -15.58
CA ILE A 57 23.71 5.66 -16.63
C ILE A 57 23.35 7.06 -16.14
N ASP A 58 23.64 8.10 -16.94
CA ASP A 58 23.09 9.44 -16.70
C ASP A 58 21.57 9.39 -16.85
N LYS A 59 20.82 9.99 -15.91
CA LYS A 59 19.34 10.03 -15.94
C LYS A 59 18.78 10.46 -17.30
N ARG A 60 19.44 11.41 -17.98
CA ARG A 60 19.02 11.94 -19.29
C ARG A 60 19.26 10.97 -20.43
N GLU A 61 20.19 10.04 -20.26
CA GLU A 61 20.51 9.01 -21.25
C GLU A 61 19.67 7.75 -21.06
N LEU A 62 18.95 7.60 -19.94
CA LEU A 62 18.12 6.43 -19.66
C LEU A 62 17.05 6.20 -20.74
N VAL A 63 16.55 7.27 -21.37
CA VAL A 63 15.58 7.19 -22.48
C VAL A 63 16.14 6.45 -23.70
N ASN A 64 17.47 6.42 -23.85
CA ASN A 64 18.19 5.77 -24.95
C ASN A 64 18.63 4.34 -24.60
N VAL A 65 18.40 3.88 -23.37
CA VAL A 65 18.79 2.54 -22.90
C VAL A 65 17.62 1.58 -23.06
N ASP A 66 17.85 0.43 -23.69
CA ASP A 66 16.84 -0.63 -23.80
C ASP A 66 16.60 -1.29 -22.43
N HIS A 67 15.39 -1.14 -21.88
CA HIS A 67 15.01 -1.70 -20.60
C HIS A 67 13.50 -2.00 -20.53
N ASP A 68 13.16 -3.05 -19.80
CA ASP A 68 11.79 -3.49 -19.56
C ASP A 68 11.24 -2.92 -18.25
N LEU A 69 12.12 -2.67 -17.27
CA LEU A 69 11.78 -2.30 -15.90
C LEU A 69 12.81 -1.31 -15.34
N VAL A 70 12.33 -0.30 -14.62
CA VAL A 70 13.13 0.55 -13.75
C VAL A 70 12.78 0.21 -12.30
N LEU A 71 13.72 -0.44 -11.61
CA LEU A 71 13.61 -0.82 -10.21
C LEU A 71 14.07 0.34 -9.33
N VAL A 72 13.12 1.01 -8.68
CA VAL A 72 13.39 2.12 -7.77
C VAL A 72 13.72 1.55 -6.39
N THR A 73 14.89 1.90 -5.86
CA THR A 73 15.36 1.42 -4.54
C THR A 73 15.82 2.57 -3.67
N GLY A 74 15.57 2.45 -2.36
CA GLY A 74 15.95 3.44 -1.35
C GLY A 74 15.21 3.20 -0.04
N HIS A 75 15.55 3.97 0.99
CA HIS A 75 14.81 3.93 2.25
C HIS A 75 13.51 4.73 2.12
N ASP A 76 12.38 4.09 2.41
CA ASP A 76 11.05 4.73 2.48
C ASP A 76 10.69 5.65 1.29
N VAL A 77 11.05 5.20 0.08
CA VAL A 77 10.90 6.01 -1.14
C VAL A 77 9.43 6.28 -1.46
N ASP A 78 9.10 7.54 -1.68
CA ASP A 78 7.88 7.98 -2.37
C ASP A 78 8.11 7.93 -3.89
N LEU A 79 7.26 7.19 -4.58
CA LEU A 79 7.36 6.98 -6.01
C LEU A 79 6.87 8.19 -6.82
N ALA A 80 5.92 8.97 -6.30
CA ALA A 80 5.28 10.07 -7.03
C ALA A 80 6.27 11.12 -7.60
N PRO A 81 7.22 11.68 -6.82
CA PRO A 81 8.18 12.65 -7.36
C PRO A 81 9.12 12.04 -8.40
N ILE A 82 9.43 10.75 -8.29
CA ILE A 82 10.30 10.03 -9.23
C ILE A 82 9.58 9.83 -10.57
N LEU A 83 8.29 9.48 -10.55
CA LEU A 83 7.50 9.35 -11.76
C LEU A 83 7.38 10.70 -12.48
N LYS A 84 7.20 11.79 -11.73
CA LYS A 84 7.19 13.13 -12.31
C LYS A 84 8.53 13.48 -12.98
N GLU A 85 9.65 13.21 -12.31
CA GLU A 85 10.98 13.39 -12.91
C GLU A 85 11.16 12.52 -14.15
N ALA A 86 10.68 11.27 -14.12
CA ALA A 86 10.74 10.35 -15.24
C ALA A 86 9.92 10.84 -16.44
N GLU A 87 8.71 11.37 -16.22
CA GLU A 87 7.87 11.97 -17.26
C GLU A 87 8.56 13.18 -17.90
N GLU A 88 9.17 14.06 -17.10
CA GLU A 88 9.93 15.22 -17.58
C GLU A 88 11.14 14.82 -18.44
N LEU A 89 11.71 13.64 -18.20
CA LEU A 89 12.79 13.04 -18.98
C LEU A 89 12.29 12.22 -20.19
N GLY A 90 10.97 12.12 -20.41
CA GLY A 90 10.37 11.37 -21.52
C GLY A 90 10.41 9.84 -21.34
N LEU A 91 10.51 9.36 -20.10
CA LEU A 91 10.53 7.94 -19.77
C LEU A 91 9.11 7.37 -19.62
N ASP A 92 8.98 6.08 -19.91
CA ASP A 92 7.74 5.33 -19.69
C ASP A 92 7.58 5.00 -18.19
N THR A 93 6.70 5.73 -17.50
CA THR A 93 6.45 5.56 -16.06
C THR A 93 5.82 4.23 -15.69
N ASP A 94 5.21 3.51 -16.63
CA ASP A 94 4.67 2.17 -16.38
C ASP A 94 5.76 1.12 -16.13
N LYS A 95 7.03 1.45 -16.43
CA LYS A 95 8.18 0.61 -16.13
C LYS A 95 8.73 0.82 -14.73
N PHE A 96 8.27 1.82 -13.98
CA PHE A 96 8.84 2.18 -12.68
C PHE A 96 8.14 1.42 -11.55
N VAL A 97 8.92 0.62 -10.83
CA VAL A 97 8.41 -0.23 -9.75
C VAL A 97 9.34 -0.14 -8.55
N LEU A 98 8.78 -0.04 -7.35
CA LEU A 98 9.56 -0.05 -6.13
C LEU A 98 10.11 -1.46 -5.85
N ASP A 99 11.31 -1.52 -5.27
CA ASP A 99 11.93 -2.77 -4.82
C ASP A 99 11.05 -3.59 -3.86
N ARG A 100 10.32 -2.92 -2.97
CA ARG A 100 9.37 -3.55 -2.05
C ARG A 100 8.13 -4.11 -2.76
N THR A 101 7.76 -3.57 -3.93
CA THR A 101 6.60 -4.03 -4.71
C THR A 101 6.91 -5.35 -5.42
N VAL A 102 8.10 -5.50 -5.99
CA VAL A 102 8.47 -6.75 -6.70
C VAL A 102 8.63 -7.95 -5.75
N LEU A 103 8.77 -7.68 -4.45
CA LEU A 103 8.83 -8.70 -3.41
C LEU A 103 7.46 -9.26 -3.01
N ILE A 104 6.37 -8.60 -3.41
CA ILE A 104 5.03 -9.09 -3.15
C ILE A 104 4.81 -10.36 -3.98
N PRO A 105 4.52 -11.50 -3.36
CA PRO A 105 4.27 -12.74 -4.07
C PRO A 105 3.19 -12.59 -5.16
N GLY A 106 3.39 -13.26 -6.29
CA GLY A 106 2.50 -13.14 -7.46
C GLY A 106 2.71 -11.87 -8.30
N PHE A 107 3.74 -11.05 -8.00
CA PHE A 107 4.08 -9.89 -8.81
C PHE A 107 4.31 -10.27 -10.27
N THR A 108 3.64 -9.53 -11.15
CA THR A 108 3.95 -9.45 -12.58
C THR A 108 3.84 -7.98 -12.97
N LEU A 109 4.62 -7.57 -13.97
CA LEU A 109 4.60 -6.18 -14.41
C LEU A 109 3.22 -5.82 -14.98
N GLU A 110 2.54 -6.78 -15.60
CA GLU A 110 1.18 -6.65 -16.14
C GLU A 110 0.15 -6.39 -15.03
N LYS A 111 0.13 -7.21 -13.97
CA LYS A 111 -0.76 -7.00 -12.80
C LYS A 111 -0.51 -5.65 -12.15
N TYR A 112 0.76 -5.25 -12.03
CA TYR A 112 1.12 -3.96 -11.44
C TYR A 112 0.65 -2.78 -12.29
N LYS A 113 0.87 -2.82 -13.61
CA LYS A 113 0.38 -1.79 -14.55
C LYS A 113 -1.15 -1.69 -14.50
N GLU A 114 -1.85 -2.82 -14.58
CA GLU A 114 -3.32 -2.84 -14.47
C GLU A 114 -3.78 -2.19 -13.16
N LEU A 115 -3.14 -2.51 -12.04
CA LEU A 115 -3.51 -1.98 -10.74
C LEU A 115 -3.24 -0.47 -10.64
N ARG A 116 -2.09 0.00 -11.12
CA ARG A 116 -1.71 1.43 -11.16
C ARG A 116 -2.70 2.27 -11.95
N HIS A 117 -3.27 1.72 -13.02
CA HIS A 117 -4.27 2.39 -13.87
C HIS A 117 -5.73 2.12 -13.46
N SER A 118 -5.95 1.37 -12.37
CA SER A 118 -7.30 1.04 -11.94
C SER A 118 -7.98 2.13 -11.11
N ASP A 119 -7.24 3.15 -10.66
CA ASP A 119 -7.71 4.16 -9.70
C ASP A 119 -8.40 3.52 -8.49
N LEU A 120 -7.77 2.50 -7.89
CA LEU A 120 -8.32 1.78 -6.74
C LEU A 120 -8.43 2.72 -5.53
N SER A 121 -9.63 2.80 -4.96
CA SER A 121 -9.90 3.41 -3.65
C SER A 121 -10.10 2.33 -2.59
N ILE A 122 -9.36 2.36 -1.48
CA ILE A 122 -9.50 1.39 -0.40
C ILE A 122 -10.10 2.05 0.84
N LEU A 123 -11.33 1.67 1.22
CA LEU A 123 -11.93 2.04 2.50
C LEU A 123 -11.58 0.97 3.53
N SER A 124 -10.84 1.35 4.57
CA SER A 124 -10.32 0.40 5.55
C SER A 124 -10.67 0.79 6.98
N MET A 125 -10.98 -0.22 7.80
CA MET A 125 -11.18 -0.04 9.25
C MET A 125 -9.89 0.40 9.98
N GLY A 126 -8.73 0.10 9.41
CA GLY A 126 -7.42 0.44 9.98
C GLY A 126 -6.34 0.60 8.90
N TRP A 127 -5.09 0.27 9.24
CA TRP A 127 -3.91 0.61 8.44
C TRP A 127 -3.74 -0.17 7.14
N TRP A 128 -4.56 -1.17 6.88
CA TRP A 128 -4.46 -2.03 5.69
C TRP A 128 -4.36 -1.23 4.38
N ALA A 129 -5.21 -0.21 4.21
CA ALA A 129 -5.16 0.68 3.04
C ALA A 129 -3.79 1.36 2.91
N GLY A 130 -3.33 2.07 3.95
CA GLY A 130 -2.05 2.79 3.91
C GLY A 130 -0.86 1.87 3.66
N ILE A 131 -0.86 0.68 4.25
CA ILE A 131 0.16 -0.34 4.00
C ILE A 131 0.18 -0.76 2.53
N ALA A 132 -0.99 -1.04 1.94
CA ALA A 132 -1.11 -1.41 0.54
C ALA A 132 -0.65 -0.29 -0.40
N TYR A 133 -1.16 0.94 -0.24
CA TYR A 133 -0.75 2.10 -1.05
C TYR A 133 0.76 2.32 -1.00
N HIS A 134 1.34 2.28 0.21
CA HIS A 134 2.78 2.47 0.41
C HIS A 134 3.62 1.37 -0.23
N LYS A 135 3.25 0.10 -0.05
CA LYS A 135 3.97 -1.05 -0.60
C LYS A 135 3.94 -1.09 -2.12
N LEU A 136 2.90 -0.57 -2.73
CA LEU A 136 2.67 -0.59 -4.17
C LEU A 136 3.00 0.74 -4.85
N GLY A 137 3.33 1.80 -4.10
CA GLY A 137 3.54 3.13 -4.68
C GLY A 137 2.32 3.66 -5.42
N LEU A 138 1.12 3.35 -4.93
CA LEU A 138 -0.14 3.81 -5.53
C LEU A 138 -0.45 5.25 -5.08
N PRO A 139 -1.13 6.07 -5.91
CA PRO A 139 -1.61 7.38 -5.46
C PRO A 139 -2.68 7.21 -4.38
N GLU A 140 -2.64 8.03 -3.33
CA GLU A 140 -3.56 7.90 -2.20
C GLU A 140 -4.96 8.45 -2.52
N LEU A 141 -5.87 7.56 -2.94
CA LEU A 141 -7.23 7.88 -3.39
C LEU A 141 -8.32 7.60 -2.34
N SER A 142 -7.97 7.57 -1.06
CA SER A 142 -8.91 7.26 0.03
C SER A 142 -8.65 8.08 1.29
N PRO A 143 -9.70 8.63 1.93
CA PRO A 143 -9.54 9.39 3.16
C PRO A 143 -9.19 8.49 4.35
N THR A 144 -9.43 7.17 4.29
CA THR A 144 -9.17 6.26 5.43
C THR A 144 -7.70 5.81 5.55
N ILE A 145 -6.77 6.52 4.92
CA ILE A 145 -5.33 6.21 4.95
C ILE A 145 -4.68 6.91 6.15
N GLY A 146 -3.95 6.16 6.97
CA GLY A 146 -3.27 6.70 8.17
C GLY A 146 -4.19 6.88 9.38
N MET A 147 -5.24 6.05 9.47
CA MET A 147 -6.20 6.11 10.57
C MET A 147 -6.88 4.76 10.80
N TYR A 148 -7.60 4.68 11.92
CA TYR A 148 -8.43 3.55 12.26
C TYR A 148 -9.73 3.97 12.95
N THR A 149 -10.69 3.07 12.96
CA THR A 149 -11.96 3.21 13.67
C THR A 149 -12.35 1.88 14.32
N SER A 150 -13.34 1.89 15.21
CA SER A 150 -13.84 0.65 15.82
C SER A 150 -14.68 -0.15 14.83
N GLU A 151 -14.81 -1.45 15.08
CA GLU A 151 -15.67 -2.34 14.29
C GLU A 151 -17.12 -1.84 14.23
N GLU A 152 -17.66 -1.39 15.36
CA GLU A 152 -19.01 -0.86 15.45
C GLU A 152 -19.17 0.39 14.57
N HIS A 153 -18.26 1.36 14.73
CA HIS A 153 -18.30 2.61 13.97
C HIS A 153 -18.14 2.35 12.46
N PHE A 154 -17.22 1.48 12.06
CA PHE A 154 -17.02 1.15 10.65
C PHE A 154 -18.24 0.47 10.04
N MET A 155 -18.85 -0.49 10.75
CA MET A 155 -20.04 -1.19 10.28
C MET A 155 -21.28 -0.28 10.18
N ASN A 156 -21.31 0.82 10.93
CA ASN A 156 -22.35 1.85 10.81
C ASN A 156 -22.05 2.84 9.67
N PHE A 157 -20.77 3.12 9.40
CA PHE A 157 -20.32 4.00 8.32
C PHE A 157 -20.52 3.37 6.92
N LEU A 158 -20.20 2.09 6.75
CA LEU A 158 -20.13 1.46 5.43
C LEU A 158 -21.43 1.49 4.61
N PRO A 159 -22.64 1.23 5.17
CA PRO A 159 -23.86 1.21 4.37
C PRO A 159 -24.12 2.52 3.59
N GLU A 160 -23.72 3.67 4.16
CA GLU A 160 -23.96 5.00 3.62
C GLU A 160 -22.66 5.82 3.54
N ALA A 161 -21.51 5.17 3.30
CA ALA A 161 -20.20 5.82 3.35
C ALA A 161 -20.11 7.08 2.47
N ARG A 162 -20.73 7.04 1.28
CA ARG A 162 -20.76 8.18 0.36
C ARG A 162 -21.52 9.39 0.93
N TRP A 163 -22.58 9.14 1.70
CA TRP A 163 -23.34 10.19 2.38
C TRP A 163 -22.57 10.75 3.57
N HIS A 164 -22.00 9.89 4.42
CA HIS A 164 -21.21 10.32 5.57
C HIS A 164 -20.01 11.18 5.15
N LEU A 165 -19.34 10.83 4.06
CA LEU A 165 -18.19 11.59 3.54
C LEU A 165 -18.53 12.99 3.00
N GLN A 166 -19.82 13.30 2.79
CA GLN A 166 -20.26 14.67 2.48
C GLN A 166 -20.35 15.55 3.72
N LYS A 167 -20.26 14.98 4.93
CA LYS A 167 -20.30 15.73 6.17
C LYS A 167 -18.92 16.28 6.53
N ASP A 168 -18.95 17.23 7.46
CA ASP A 168 -17.74 17.82 8.00
C ASP A 168 -17.14 16.89 9.06
N LEU A 169 -15.82 16.82 9.04
CA LEU A 169 -15.04 16.10 10.03
C LEU A 169 -14.76 17.05 11.20
N HIS A 170 -15.10 16.64 12.42
CA HIS A 170 -15.00 17.48 13.61
C HIS A 170 -13.92 16.97 14.56
N PHE A 171 -12.93 17.82 14.87
CA PHE A 171 -11.91 17.49 15.85
C PHE A 171 -12.53 17.32 17.23
N GLU A 172 -12.13 16.28 17.95
CA GLU A 172 -12.58 16.02 19.32
C GLU A 172 -11.47 16.26 20.33
N ARG A 173 -10.36 15.52 20.19
CA ARG A 173 -9.26 15.51 21.15
C ARG A 173 -7.97 14.98 20.52
N THR A 174 -6.88 15.12 21.26
CA THR A 174 -5.60 14.47 20.97
C THR A 174 -5.37 13.31 21.94
N GLU A 175 -4.87 12.19 21.44
CA GLU A 175 -4.45 11.03 22.23
C GLU A 175 -2.97 10.73 22.02
N TYR A 176 -2.37 9.95 22.94
CA TYR A 176 -0.97 9.53 22.85
C TYR A 176 -0.88 8.04 22.58
N ASN A 177 -0.17 7.67 21.52
CA ASN A 177 0.16 6.29 21.22
C ASN A 177 1.51 5.95 21.87
N HIS A 178 1.49 5.09 22.89
CA HIS A 178 2.71 4.71 23.62
C HIS A 178 3.69 3.87 22.79
N ASP A 179 3.19 3.05 21.86
CA ASP A 179 4.02 2.17 21.03
C ASP A 179 4.78 2.97 19.95
N LEU A 180 4.12 3.98 19.38
CA LEU A 180 4.68 4.85 18.35
C LEU A 180 5.39 6.08 18.93
N GLY A 181 5.11 6.43 20.18
CA GLY A 181 5.66 7.60 20.84
C GLY A 181 5.14 8.93 20.28
N ILE A 182 3.94 8.95 19.70
CA ILE A 182 3.36 10.12 19.00
C ILE A 182 2.03 10.55 19.62
N ASN A 183 1.73 11.85 19.52
CA ASN A 183 0.39 12.37 19.71
C ASN A 183 -0.36 12.34 18.38
N TYR A 184 -1.64 11.99 18.41
CA TYR A 184 -2.49 11.93 17.22
C TYR A 184 -3.91 12.45 17.49
N PRO A 185 -4.58 13.03 16.47
CA PRO A 185 -5.91 13.59 16.65
C PRO A 185 -7.01 12.52 16.49
N ILE A 186 -8.09 12.73 17.23
CA ILE A 186 -9.36 12.01 17.14
C ILE A 186 -10.40 12.95 16.53
N PHE A 187 -11.13 12.46 15.54
CA PHE A 187 -12.19 13.19 14.86
C PHE A 187 -13.51 12.41 14.85
N TRP A 188 -14.63 13.11 14.68
CA TRP A 188 -15.94 12.53 14.40
C TRP A 188 -16.44 12.93 13.01
N LEU A 189 -17.04 11.97 12.32
CA LEU A 189 -17.76 12.13 11.06
C LEU A 189 -19.12 11.45 11.20
N ASP A 190 -20.18 12.24 11.34
CA ASP A 190 -21.57 11.73 11.27
C ASP A 190 -21.84 10.45 12.09
N GLY A 191 -21.40 10.44 13.36
CA GLY A 191 -21.55 9.29 14.26
C GLY A 191 -20.44 8.23 14.17
N THR A 192 -19.38 8.48 13.38
CA THR A 192 -18.19 7.62 13.27
C THR A 192 -16.97 8.33 13.82
N GLN A 193 -16.33 7.77 14.85
CA GLN A 193 -15.06 8.28 15.38
C GLN A 193 -13.87 7.71 14.59
N TRP A 194 -12.89 8.55 14.26
CA TRP A 194 -11.66 8.21 13.57
C TRP A 194 -10.44 8.63 14.39
N ALA A 195 -9.55 7.68 14.62
CA ALA A 195 -8.26 7.91 15.24
C ALA A 195 -7.18 8.01 14.16
N MET A 196 -6.57 9.19 13.99
CA MET A 196 -5.73 9.51 12.84
C MET A 196 -4.23 9.51 13.18
N ASN A 197 -3.72 8.35 13.58
CA ASN A 197 -2.34 8.18 14.05
C ASN A 197 -1.26 8.20 12.95
N GLY A 198 -1.62 8.41 11.70
CA GLY A 198 -0.69 8.78 10.62
C GLY A 198 -0.33 10.26 10.59
N PHE A 199 -0.93 11.08 11.47
CA PHE A 199 -0.73 12.52 11.50
C PHE A 199 -0.32 12.98 12.90
N THR A 200 0.65 13.89 12.96
CA THR A 200 1.09 14.51 14.21
C THR A 200 0.38 15.83 14.51
N ASN A 201 -0.41 16.34 13.57
CA ASN A 201 -1.12 17.61 13.64
C ASN A 201 -2.57 17.45 13.14
N ASP A 202 -3.52 18.09 13.82
CA ASP A 202 -4.95 18.01 13.50
C ASP A 202 -5.30 18.76 12.21
N ALA A 203 -4.66 19.90 11.94
CA ALA A 203 -4.90 20.64 10.70
C ALA A 203 -4.48 19.82 9.46
N ASP A 204 -3.30 19.19 9.49
CA ASP A 204 -2.80 18.35 8.39
C ASP A 204 -3.72 17.14 8.17
N ALA A 205 -4.21 16.53 9.26
CA ALA A 205 -5.14 15.41 9.19
C ALA A 205 -6.47 15.83 8.54
N LEU A 206 -7.01 16.99 8.93
CA LEU A 206 -8.26 17.53 8.39
C LEU A 206 -8.14 17.94 6.92
N GLU A 207 -7.06 18.62 6.55
CA GLU A 207 -6.78 19.01 5.16
C GLU A 207 -6.65 17.76 4.29
N THR A 208 -5.81 16.81 4.71
CA THR A 208 -5.59 15.56 4.00
C THR A 208 -6.86 14.74 3.84
N TRP A 209 -7.68 14.65 4.90
CA TRP A 209 -8.97 13.97 4.85
C TRP A 209 -9.90 14.60 3.80
N ASN A 210 -10.03 15.93 3.82
CA ASN A 210 -10.89 16.66 2.88
C ASN A 210 -10.39 16.57 1.45
N GLU A 211 -9.08 16.60 1.21
CA GLU A 211 -8.55 16.37 -0.13
C GLU A 211 -8.81 14.94 -0.62
N ARG A 212 -8.56 13.93 0.23
CA ARG A 212 -8.64 12.52 -0.18
C ARG A 212 -10.07 12.02 -0.32
N LYS A 213 -11.04 12.56 0.44
CA LYS A 213 -12.46 12.17 0.29
C LYS A 213 -13.03 12.54 -1.08
N ASP A 214 -12.52 13.62 -1.69
CA ASP A 214 -12.93 14.08 -3.02
C ASP A 214 -12.25 13.27 -4.16
N LYS A 215 -11.16 12.55 -3.85
CA LYS A 215 -10.40 11.72 -4.81
C LYS A 215 -10.96 10.29 -4.94
N ILE A 216 -11.96 9.91 -4.15
CA ILE A 216 -12.48 8.53 -4.13
C ILE A 216 -13.07 8.16 -5.49
N ASN A 217 -12.57 7.08 -6.08
CA ASN A 217 -13.16 6.44 -7.24
C ASN A 217 -14.22 5.42 -6.82
N TRP A 218 -15.48 5.87 -6.72
CA TRP A 218 -16.61 5.01 -6.34
C TRP A 218 -16.89 3.85 -7.32
N SER A 219 -16.35 3.88 -8.54
CA SER A 219 -16.46 2.77 -9.50
C SER A 219 -15.50 1.61 -9.20
N ASN A 220 -14.45 1.87 -8.42
CA ASN A 220 -13.43 0.89 -8.04
C ASN A 220 -13.05 1.01 -6.56
N VAL A 221 -14.00 0.67 -5.68
CA VAL A 221 -13.78 0.65 -4.23
C VAL A 221 -13.57 -0.77 -3.74
N LEU A 222 -12.49 -0.98 -3.00
CA LEU A 222 -12.28 -2.14 -2.13
C LEU A 222 -12.56 -1.75 -0.68
N VAL A 223 -13.39 -2.52 0.01
CA VAL A 223 -13.60 -2.36 1.46
C VAL A 223 -12.84 -3.44 2.21
N THR A 224 -12.02 -3.05 3.18
CA THR A 224 -11.25 -3.98 4.01
C THR A 224 -11.51 -3.81 5.49
N MET A 225 -11.74 -4.91 6.20
CA MET A 225 -11.79 -4.94 7.67
C MET A 225 -11.31 -6.28 8.21
N HIS A 226 -11.29 -6.43 9.53
CA HIS A 226 -11.10 -7.71 10.20
C HIS A 226 -12.14 -7.84 11.31
N THR A 227 -12.53 -9.07 11.64
CA THR A 227 -13.44 -9.36 12.77
C THR A 227 -13.22 -10.76 13.30
N ALA A 228 -13.46 -10.95 14.60
CA ALA A 228 -13.58 -12.29 15.20
C ALA A 228 -15.04 -12.75 15.33
N SER A 229 -16.01 -11.96 14.85
CA SER A 229 -17.44 -12.22 14.98
C SER A 229 -18.06 -12.72 13.67
N PRO A 230 -18.56 -13.98 13.63
CA PRO A 230 -19.30 -14.48 12.48
C PRO A 230 -20.52 -13.61 12.10
N ALA A 231 -21.24 -13.08 13.09
CA ALA A 231 -22.41 -12.22 12.85
C ALA A 231 -22.02 -10.88 12.18
N VAL A 232 -20.84 -10.34 12.49
CA VAL A 232 -20.33 -9.13 11.83
C VAL A 232 -19.91 -9.44 10.40
N LEU A 233 -19.25 -10.59 10.17
CA LEU A 233 -18.92 -11.04 8.82
C LEU A 233 -20.17 -11.20 7.95
N GLU A 234 -21.25 -11.81 8.47
CA GLU A 234 -22.52 -11.93 7.75
C GLU A 234 -23.09 -10.57 7.33
N ARG A 235 -23.10 -9.59 8.26
CA ARG A 235 -23.52 -8.22 7.96
C ARG A 235 -22.63 -7.56 6.90
N PHE A 236 -21.31 -7.74 7.01
CA PHE A 236 -20.35 -7.18 6.07
C PHE A 236 -20.51 -7.76 4.66
N ASN A 237 -20.77 -9.07 4.56
CA ASN A 237 -20.97 -9.75 3.29
C ASN A 237 -22.18 -9.19 2.52
N CYS A 238 -23.22 -8.75 3.23
CA CYS A 238 -24.42 -8.14 2.66
C CYS A 238 -24.22 -6.71 2.12
N LEU A 239 -23.07 -6.07 2.36
CA LEU A 239 -22.84 -4.70 1.90
C LEU A 239 -22.72 -4.63 0.36
N PRO A 240 -23.24 -3.57 -0.27
CA PRO A 240 -23.37 -3.44 -1.73
C PRO A 240 -22.06 -3.01 -2.43
N TYR A 241 -20.90 -3.41 -1.91
CA TYR A 241 -19.60 -3.17 -2.55
C TYR A 241 -19.19 -4.34 -3.43
N ALA A 242 -18.69 -4.07 -4.64
CA ALA A 242 -18.24 -5.13 -5.55
C ALA A 242 -17.01 -5.88 -5.01
N LYS A 243 -16.05 -5.16 -4.40
CA LYS A 243 -14.85 -5.73 -3.81
C LYS A 243 -14.88 -5.56 -2.29
N LYS A 244 -14.81 -6.67 -1.56
CA LYS A 244 -14.89 -6.72 -0.10
C LYS A 244 -13.94 -7.78 0.44
N ALA A 245 -13.18 -7.43 1.47
CA ALA A 245 -12.36 -8.39 2.21
C ALA A 245 -12.45 -8.16 3.72
N CYS A 246 -13.01 -9.15 4.41
CA CYS A 246 -13.06 -9.22 5.86
C CYS A 246 -12.17 -10.36 6.33
N PHE A 247 -11.07 -10.02 7.00
CA PHE A 247 -10.13 -11.00 7.52
C PHE A 247 -10.66 -11.59 8.83
N VAL A 248 -10.73 -12.92 8.91
CA VAL A 248 -11.36 -13.64 10.02
C VAL A 248 -10.49 -14.79 10.53
N PRO A 249 -10.53 -15.13 11.83
CA PRO A 249 -9.73 -16.21 12.41
C PRO A 249 -10.42 -17.59 12.32
N PHE A 250 -11.48 -17.72 11.52
CA PHE A 250 -12.27 -18.93 11.36
C PHE A 250 -12.58 -19.20 9.88
N GLU A 251 -12.78 -20.47 9.54
CA GLU A 251 -13.16 -20.88 8.18
C GLU A 251 -14.55 -20.38 7.82
N THR A 252 -14.73 -19.97 6.56
CA THR A 252 -16.01 -19.45 6.07
C THR A 252 -16.16 -19.58 4.56
N GLU A 253 -17.37 -19.94 4.14
CA GLU A 253 -17.79 -20.00 2.74
C GLU A 253 -18.24 -18.64 2.21
N LEU A 254 -18.36 -17.61 3.06
CA LEU A 254 -18.74 -16.28 2.62
C LEU A 254 -17.65 -15.70 1.69
N GLU A 255 -18.07 -15.15 0.56
CA GLU A 255 -17.17 -14.64 -0.48
C GLU A 255 -16.28 -13.51 0.06
N SER A 256 -16.84 -12.63 0.88
CA SER A 256 -16.09 -11.54 1.50
C SER A 256 -15.23 -11.97 2.70
N GLY A 257 -15.29 -13.24 3.12
CA GLY A 257 -14.58 -13.74 4.29
C GLY A 257 -13.24 -14.38 3.94
N PHE A 258 -12.15 -13.81 4.45
CA PHE A 258 -10.77 -14.23 4.21
C PHE A 258 -10.23 -14.84 5.51
N TYR A 259 -10.18 -16.16 5.58
CA TYR A 259 -9.58 -16.86 6.71
C TYR A 259 -8.07 -16.59 6.78
N VAL A 260 -7.61 -16.12 7.94
CA VAL A 260 -6.18 -15.98 8.22
C VAL A 260 -5.90 -16.52 9.61
N ASP A 261 -4.90 -17.39 9.72
CA ASP A 261 -4.46 -17.94 11.00
C ASP A 261 -3.70 -16.86 11.81
N PRO A 262 -4.26 -16.35 12.93
CA PRO A 262 -3.59 -15.35 13.74
C PRO A 262 -2.29 -15.86 14.37
N GLN A 263 -2.09 -17.19 14.48
CA GLN A 263 -0.88 -17.77 15.06
C GLN A 263 0.38 -17.44 14.24
N LEU A 264 0.22 -17.16 12.94
CA LEU A 264 1.30 -16.64 12.10
C LEU A 264 1.87 -15.30 12.61
N CYS A 265 1.10 -14.57 13.41
CA CYS A 265 1.48 -13.31 14.04
C CYS A 265 1.23 -13.34 15.56
N GLY A 266 1.57 -14.46 16.22
CA GLY A 266 1.52 -14.55 17.68
C GLY A 266 0.12 -14.44 18.29
N GLY A 267 -0.92 -14.78 17.53
CA GLY A 267 -2.32 -14.68 17.94
C GLY A 267 -2.99 -13.36 17.59
N ASN A 268 -2.30 -12.44 16.91
CA ASN A 268 -2.83 -11.11 16.56
C ASN A 268 -3.47 -11.11 15.15
N LEU A 269 -4.80 -11.08 15.08
CA LEU A 269 -5.56 -11.07 13.83
C LEU A 269 -5.28 -9.81 12.98
N LEU A 270 -5.17 -8.64 13.61
CA LEU A 270 -4.87 -7.38 12.92
C LEU A 270 -3.53 -7.47 12.19
N GLN A 271 -2.48 -7.91 12.89
CA GLN A 271 -1.15 -8.07 12.30
C GLN A 271 -1.14 -9.12 11.19
N ALA A 272 -1.90 -10.21 11.35
CA ALA A 272 -2.01 -11.23 10.32
C ALA A 272 -2.71 -10.69 9.05
N ALA A 273 -3.77 -9.89 9.22
CA ALA A 273 -4.48 -9.24 8.13
C ALA A 273 -3.61 -8.21 7.40
N GLU A 274 -2.89 -7.35 8.14
CA GLU A 274 -1.92 -6.39 7.59
C GLU A 274 -0.74 -7.10 6.90
N GLY A 275 -0.35 -8.26 7.43
CA GLY A 275 0.64 -9.16 6.85
C GLY A 275 0.29 -9.58 5.42
N ILE A 276 -0.99 -9.70 5.08
CA ILE A 276 -1.43 -10.01 3.70
C ILE A 276 -1.13 -8.84 2.76
N ALA A 277 -1.40 -7.60 3.18
CA ALA A 277 -1.10 -6.41 2.37
C ALA A 277 0.40 -6.28 2.06
N THR A 278 1.26 -6.70 2.99
CA THR A 278 2.73 -6.66 2.83
C THR A 278 3.30 -7.87 2.08
N GLY A 279 2.50 -8.92 1.86
CA GLY A 279 2.97 -10.22 1.35
C GLY A 279 3.74 -11.07 2.38
N ALA A 280 3.82 -10.63 3.64
CA ALA A 280 4.45 -11.39 4.73
C ALA A 280 3.59 -12.60 5.16
N VAL A 281 2.27 -12.45 5.10
CA VAL A 281 1.31 -13.55 5.30
C VAL A 281 0.79 -14.01 3.95
N GLN A 282 1.25 -15.18 3.54
CA GLN A 282 0.97 -15.78 2.23
C GLN A 282 -0.24 -16.71 2.31
N ALA A 283 -1.40 -16.14 2.63
CA ALA A 283 -2.68 -16.87 2.60
C ALA A 283 -3.38 -16.72 1.24
N TYR A 284 -3.32 -15.51 0.67
CA TYR A 284 -4.03 -15.15 -0.55
C TYR A 284 -3.14 -14.34 -1.50
N ASP A 285 -3.42 -14.42 -2.80
CA ASP A 285 -2.84 -13.55 -3.81
C ASP A 285 -3.40 -12.13 -3.64
N VAL A 286 -2.58 -11.24 -3.11
CA VAL A 286 -2.96 -9.85 -2.84
C VAL A 286 -3.25 -9.07 -4.13
N TRP A 287 -2.67 -9.45 -5.27
CA TRP A 287 -2.95 -8.80 -6.54
C TRP A 287 -4.37 -9.12 -7.01
N ASP A 288 -4.79 -10.38 -6.91
CA ASP A 288 -6.15 -10.79 -7.24
C ASP A 288 -7.18 -10.14 -6.31
N LEU A 289 -6.83 -9.96 -5.02
CA LEU A 289 -7.65 -9.22 -4.08
C LEU A 289 -7.79 -7.74 -4.49
N LEU A 290 -6.70 -7.05 -4.81
CA LEU A 290 -6.73 -5.63 -5.15
C LEU A 290 -7.40 -5.37 -6.52
N LEU A 291 -7.05 -6.17 -7.54
CA LEU A 291 -7.58 -6.04 -8.90
C LEU A 291 -9.03 -6.50 -9.01
N TYR A 292 -9.42 -7.56 -8.31
CA TYR A 292 -10.69 -8.25 -8.57
C TYR A 292 -11.54 -8.51 -7.33
N GLY A 293 -11.04 -8.21 -6.11
CA GLY A 293 -11.74 -8.56 -4.87
C GLY A 293 -11.79 -10.07 -4.62
N LYS A 294 -10.90 -10.86 -5.24
CA LYS A 294 -10.98 -12.32 -5.23
C LYS A 294 -10.16 -12.95 -4.11
N LYS A 295 -10.75 -14.00 -3.51
CA LYS A 295 -10.12 -14.89 -2.52
C LYS A 295 -9.33 -16.00 -3.22
N THR A 296 -8.28 -15.63 -3.96
CA THR A 296 -7.40 -16.60 -4.65
C THR A 296 -6.31 -17.07 -3.68
N PRO A 297 -6.22 -18.37 -3.33
CA PRO A 297 -5.12 -18.86 -2.50
C PRO A 297 -3.78 -18.73 -3.23
N ILE A 298 -2.73 -18.37 -2.49
CA ILE A 298 -1.38 -18.32 -3.04
C ILE A 298 -0.81 -19.76 -3.13
N LYS A 299 -0.24 -20.11 -4.28
CA LYS A 299 0.32 -21.44 -4.56
C LYS A 299 1.80 -21.53 -4.26
#